data_AF-A0A956HIU6-F1
#
_entry.id   AF-A0A956HIU6-F1
#
_cell.length_a   1.000
_cell.length_b   1.000
_cell.length_c   1.000
_cell.angle_alpha   90.00
_cell.angle_beta   90.00
_cell.angle_gamma   90.00
#
_symmetry.space_group_name_H-M   'P 1'
#
loop_
_entity.id
_entity.type
_entity.pdbx_description
1 polymer ?
#
loop_
_entity_poly.entity_id
_entity_poly.type
_entity_poly.pdbx_seq_one_letter_code
_entity_poly.pdbx_strand_id
1 'polypeptide(L)'
;RHLVDHGYAVGVLRHPMPYGDLRRQEVQRFATLADLDRHECTIEEREEYRPYVVQGLTIYAGVDYTKVLAAAEQDVDLILWDGGNNDTSFIRAGLSIVVLDALRPGHETSYYPGETNLRLADVLVINKVAQAEPGAVERVRATITAVHPQAEVIESDLEVVADAADIRGRRALVVEDGPTTTHGGRPWGAGYWAARHCGAAEIIDPRPFAVGTLAAAYREYPHVGPVLPALGYSAAQRDDLAATIRAAAPEVVIDASPARLDSVLALDVPIVTVGYRFAQRAGPDLLQRALEFAAAGGRRGDAAR
;
A
#
# COMPACT_ATOMS: atom_id res chain seq x y z
N ARG A 1 -3.65 -7.43 -11.52
CA ARG A 1 -3.88 -8.89 -11.60
C ARG A 1 -5.20 -9.23 -12.24
N HIS A 2 -6.35 -8.88 -11.66
CA HIS A 2 -7.66 -9.22 -12.25
C HIS A 2 -7.80 -8.89 -13.76
N LEU A 3 -7.40 -7.69 -14.20
CA LEU A 3 -7.42 -7.34 -15.63
C LEU A 3 -6.46 -8.20 -16.48
N VAL A 4 -5.29 -8.55 -15.94
CA VAL A 4 -4.33 -9.47 -16.60
C VAL A 4 -4.90 -10.87 -16.69
N ASP A 5 -5.60 -11.34 -15.65
CA ASP A 5 -6.28 -12.64 -15.65
C ASP A 5 -7.40 -12.70 -16.71
N HIS A 6 -7.89 -11.53 -17.16
CA HIS A 6 -8.85 -11.38 -18.27
C HIS A 6 -8.17 -11.09 -19.62
N GLY A 7 -6.85 -11.21 -19.72
CA GLY A 7 -6.10 -11.15 -20.97
C GLY A 7 -5.59 -9.78 -21.39
N TYR A 8 -5.72 -8.74 -20.57
CA TYR A 8 -5.17 -7.42 -20.86
C TYR A 8 -3.69 -7.33 -20.48
N ALA A 9 -2.85 -6.77 -21.36
CA ALA A 9 -1.53 -6.31 -20.95
C ALA A 9 -1.69 -5.01 -20.14
N VAL A 10 -1.23 -5.01 -18.88
CA VAL A 10 -1.41 -3.87 -17.96
C VAL A 10 -0.06 -3.38 -17.45
N GLY A 11 0.15 -2.07 -17.54
CA GLY A 11 1.31 -1.37 -16.98
C GLY A 11 0.86 -0.35 -15.93
N VAL A 12 1.77 -0.01 -15.01
CA VAL A 12 1.48 0.96 -13.96
C VAL A 12 2.38 2.18 -14.12
N LEU A 13 1.80 3.37 -14.25
CA LEU A 13 2.54 4.62 -14.08
C LEU A 13 2.51 5.02 -12.61
N ARG A 14 3.66 5.07 -11.95
CA ARG A 14 3.79 5.62 -10.59
C ARG A 14 4.40 7.01 -10.64
N HIS A 15 3.90 7.89 -9.77
CA HIS A 15 4.57 9.16 -9.53
C HIS A 15 5.99 8.90 -8.98
N PRO A 16 7.03 9.51 -9.56
CA PRO A 16 8.40 9.29 -9.08
C PRO A 16 8.59 9.91 -7.70
N MET A 17 9.29 9.21 -6.82
CA MET A 17 9.83 9.84 -5.62
C MET A 17 11.03 10.70 -6.05
N PRO A 18 11.13 11.99 -5.67
CA PRO A 18 12.18 12.88 -6.15
C PRO A 18 13.51 12.66 -5.40
N TYR A 19 13.93 11.40 -5.29
CA TYR A 19 15.17 10.99 -4.66
C TYR A 19 16.27 10.81 -5.70
N GLY A 20 17.48 11.29 -5.40
CA GLY A 20 18.64 11.09 -6.28
C GLY A 20 18.73 12.10 -7.44
N ASP A 21 19.23 11.64 -8.60
CA ASP A 21 19.46 12.49 -9.78
C ASP A 21 18.29 12.41 -10.76
N LEU A 22 17.41 13.40 -10.70
CA LEU A 22 16.21 13.50 -11.54
C LEU A 22 16.53 13.48 -13.05
N ARG A 23 17.73 13.91 -13.48
CA ARG A 23 18.11 13.84 -14.89
C ARG A 23 18.36 12.41 -15.35
N ARG A 24 18.83 11.55 -14.46
CA ARG A 24 18.99 10.11 -14.72
C ARG A 24 17.67 9.35 -14.60
N GLN A 25 16.66 9.95 -13.98
CA GLN A 25 15.32 9.40 -13.75
C GLN A 25 14.27 10.04 -14.67
N GLU A 26 14.67 10.37 -15.90
CA GLU A 26 13.74 10.91 -16.90
C GLU A 26 12.63 9.90 -17.24
N VAL A 27 13.04 8.65 -17.48
CA VAL A 27 12.17 7.48 -17.65
C VAL A 27 12.85 6.26 -17.04
N GLN A 28 12.11 5.52 -16.21
CA GLN A 28 12.52 4.26 -15.62
C GLN A 28 11.41 3.23 -15.85
N ARG A 29 11.83 1.99 -16.11
CA ARG A 29 10.96 0.87 -16.40
C ARG A 29 11.39 -0.32 -15.55
N PHE A 30 10.48 -0.83 -14.74
CA PHE A 30 10.73 -1.92 -13.79
C PHE A 30 9.82 -3.11 -14.12
N ALA A 31 10.38 -4.14 -14.75
CA ALA A 31 9.66 -5.37 -15.06
C ALA A 31 10.11 -6.55 -14.19
N THR A 32 11.30 -6.46 -13.61
CA THR A 32 11.93 -7.50 -12.80
C THR A 32 12.51 -6.91 -11.52
N LEU A 33 12.74 -7.75 -10.52
CA LEU A 33 13.38 -7.30 -9.27
C LEU A 33 14.80 -6.75 -9.50
N ALA A 34 15.51 -7.27 -10.52
CA ALA A 34 16.84 -6.78 -10.89
C ALA A 34 16.81 -5.33 -11.41
N ASP A 35 15.68 -4.87 -11.95
CA ASP A 35 15.54 -3.47 -12.38
C ASP A 35 15.56 -2.51 -11.18
N LEU A 36 15.01 -2.93 -10.03
CA LEU A 36 15.04 -2.13 -8.79
C LEU A 36 16.49 -1.93 -8.30
N ASP A 37 17.34 -2.94 -8.45
CA ASP A 37 18.76 -2.85 -8.12
C ASP A 37 19.53 -2.00 -9.14
N ARG A 38 19.27 -2.22 -10.43
CA ARG A 38 19.90 -1.47 -11.54
C ARG A 38 19.65 0.03 -11.44
N HIS A 39 18.47 0.42 -10.98
CA HIS A 39 18.07 1.81 -10.81
C HIS A 39 18.37 2.37 -9.42
N GLU A 40 19.07 1.62 -8.57
CA GLU A 40 19.50 2.06 -7.24
C GLU A 40 18.32 2.50 -6.35
N CYS A 41 17.15 1.86 -6.52
CA CYS A 41 15.95 2.22 -5.76
C CYS A 41 16.20 2.14 -4.25
N THR A 42 15.83 3.23 -3.57
CA THR A 42 15.73 3.34 -2.13
C THR A 42 14.74 2.31 -1.56
N ILE A 43 14.75 2.13 -0.24
CA ILE A 43 13.80 1.23 0.42
C ILE A 43 12.36 1.71 0.21
N GLU A 44 12.09 3.01 0.35
CA GLU A 44 10.75 3.58 0.12
C GLU A 44 10.27 3.37 -1.32
N GLU A 45 11.13 3.58 -2.33
CA GLU A 45 10.78 3.26 -3.72
C GLU A 45 10.49 1.77 -3.90
N ARG A 46 11.25 0.89 -3.24
CA ARG A 46 10.99 -0.56 -3.29
C ARG A 46 9.68 -0.93 -2.63
N GLU A 47 9.31 -0.30 -1.51
CA GLU A 47 8.02 -0.49 -0.86
C GLU A 47 6.85 -0.21 -1.82
N GLU A 48 7.00 0.81 -2.67
CA GLU A 48 5.99 1.20 -3.64
C GLU A 48 6.05 0.40 -4.95
N TYR A 49 7.23 -0.01 -5.40
CA TYR A 49 7.43 -0.61 -6.73
C TYR A 49 7.45 -2.14 -6.71
N ARG A 50 8.09 -2.74 -5.71
CA ARG A 50 8.25 -4.21 -5.59
C ARG A 50 6.91 -4.94 -5.62
N PRO A 51 5.83 -4.49 -4.94
CA PRO A 51 4.57 -5.21 -4.93
C PRO A 51 4.07 -5.52 -6.34
N TYR A 52 4.07 -4.53 -7.24
CA TYR A 52 3.64 -4.68 -8.64
C TYR A 52 4.54 -5.62 -9.45
N VAL A 53 5.86 -5.47 -9.34
CA VAL A 53 6.83 -6.32 -10.06
C VAL A 53 6.66 -7.80 -9.69
N VAL A 54 6.46 -8.10 -8.40
CA VAL A 54 6.15 -9.47 -7.92
C VAL A 54 4.80 -9.96 -8.44
N GLN A 55 3.89 -9.07 -8.83
CA GLN A 55 2.63 -9.42 -9.51
C GLN A 55 2.80 -9.66 -11.02
N GLY A 56 4.00 -9.51 -11.58
CA GLY A 56 4.24 -9.55 -13.02
C GLY A 56 3.77 -8.29 -13.75
N LEU A 57 3.54 -7.19 -13.03
CA LEU A 57 3.17 -5.90 -13.62
C LEU A 57 4.42 -5.04 -13.81
N THR A 58 4.55 -4.43 -14.98
CA THR A 58 5.65 -3.49 -15.26
C THR A 58 5.28 -2.12 -14.71
N ILE A 59 6.19 -1.50 -13.95
CA ILE A 59 6.07 -0.10 -13.52
C ILE A 59 6.88 0.80 -14.44
N TYR A 60 6.30 1.96 -14.72
CA TYR A 60 6.94 3.11 -15.33
C TYR A 60 6.94 4.27 -14.35
N ALA A 61 8.09 4.89 -14.14
CA ALA A 61 8.23 6.08 -13.31
C ALA A 61 9.25 7.02 -13.95
N GLY A 62 9.17 8.31 -13.61
CA GLY A 62 10.14 9.29 -14.09
C GLY A 62 9.57 10.70 -14.11
N VAL A 63 10.46 11.69 -14.21
CA VAL A 63 10.07 13.10 -14.13
C VAL A 63 9.51 13.65 -15.44
N ASP A 64 9.77 13.01 -16.58
CA ASP A 64 9.20 13.41 -17.88
C ASP A 64 7.99 12.54 -18.23
N TYR A 65 6.81 12.97 -17.79
CA TYR A 65 5.55 12.24 -18.02
C TYR A 65 5.22 12.00 -19.49
N THR A 66 5.70 12.85 -20.41
CA THR A 66 5.46 12.62 -21.85
C THR A 66 6.23 11.39 -22.30
N LYS A 67 7.50 11.27 -21.91
CA LYS A 67 8.33 10.13 -22.25
C LYS A 67 7.94 8.87 -21.47
N VAL A 68 7.56 9.00 -20.20
CA VAL A 68 7.07 7.88 -19.39
C VAL A 68 5.78 7.30 -19.99
N LEU A 69 4.83 8.17 -20.39
CA LEU A 69 3.60 7.72 -21.05
C LEU A 69 3.92 7.00 -22.37
N ALA A 70 4.77 7.59 -23.22
CA ALA A 70 5.16 6.99 -24.48
C ALA A 70 5.86 5.62 -24.30
N ALA A 71 6.64 5.45 -23.24
CA ALA A 71 7.27 4.17 -22.91
C ALA A 71 6.24 3.13 -22.47
N ALA A 72 5.24 3.51 -21.67
CA ALA A 72 4.18 2.60 -21.26
C ALA A 72 3.29 2.17 -22.43
N GLU A 73 2.88 3.10 -23.30
CA GLU A 73 2.01 2.84 -24.46
C GLU A 73 2.60 1.86 -25.48
N GLN A 74 3.92 1.61 -25.46
CA GLN A 74 4.57 0.62 -26.32
C GLN A 74 4.34 -0.83 -25.87
N ASP A 75 4.08 -1.02 -24.57
CA ASP A 75 4.19 -2.33 -23.93
C ASP A 75 2.84 -2.89 -23.46
N VAL A 76 1.80 -2.05 -23.31
CA VAL A 76 0.57 -2.42 -22.60
C VAL A 76 -0.71 -1.88 -23.26
N ASP A 77 -1.81 -2.63 -23.10
CA ASP A 77 -3.15 -2.22 -23.56
C ASP A 77 -3.82 -1.23 -22.60
N LEU A 78 -3.50 -1.33 -21.31
CA LEU A 78 -4.08 -0.52 -20.24
C LEU A 78 -2.99 0.02 -19.31
N ILE A 79 -3.12 1.30 -18.99
CA ILE A 79 -2.27 1.97 -18.02
C ILE A 79 -3.08 2.23 -16.75
N LEU A 80 -2.62 1.69 -15.63
CA LEU A 80 -3.04 2.12 -14.30
C LEU A 80 -2.13 3.26 -13.87
N TRP A 81 -2.67 4.48 -13.81
CA TRP A 81 -1.96 5.57 -13.15
C TRP A 81 -2.22 5.51 -11.65
N ASP A 82 -1.16 5.39 -10.85
CA ASP A 82 -1.22 5.32 -9.40
C ASP A 82 -0.43 6.49 -8.80
N GLY A 83 -1.18 7.49 -8.32
CA GLY A 83 -0.67 8.68 -7.65
C GLY A 83 -0.36 8.51 -6.17
N GLY A 84 -0.56 7.31 -5.61
CA GLY A 84 -0.51 7.08 -4.18
C GLY A 84 -1.48 7.99 -3.43
N ASN A 85 -1.01 8.61 -2.35
CA ASN A 85 -1.74 9.58 -1.56
C ASN A 85 -1.39 11.04 -1.88
N ASN A 86 -0.50 11.28 -2.86
CA ASN A 86 0.16 12.57 -3.01
C ASN A 86 -0.40 13.42 -4.16
N ASP A 87 -1.03 12.81 -5.18
CA ASP A 87 -1.29 13.55 -6.41
C ASP A 87 -2.60 13.23 -7.16
N THR A 88 -2.86 14.03 -8.19
CA THR A 88 -3.90 13.80 -9.22
C THR A 88 -3.27 13.36 -10.53
N SER A 89 -4.03 12.71 -11.42
CA SER A 89 -3.48 12.17 -12.67
C SER A 89 -2.89 13.27 -13.56
N PHE A 90 -1.60 13.13 -13.92
CA PHE A 90 -0.91 14.04 -14.84
C PHE A 90 -1.16 13.73 -16.31
N ILE A 91 -1.82 12.61 -16.58
CA ILE A 91 -2.31 12.22 -17.90
C ILE A 91 -3.84 12.22 -17.88
N ARG A 92 -4.44 12.33 -19.06
CA ARG A 92 -5.90 12.26 -19.17
C ARG A 92 -6.37 10.83 -18.90
N ALA A 93 -6.97 10.61 -17.72
CA ALA A 93 -7.58 9.33 -17.39
C ALA A 93 -8.87 9.09 -18.20
N GLY A 94 -9.06 7.86 -18.67
CA GLY A 94 -10.32 7.41 -19.29
C GLY A 94 -11.35 6.96 -18.25
N LEU A 95 -10.89 6.49 -17.09
CA LEU A 95 -11.67 6.12 -15.91
C LEU A 95 -10.90 6.55 -14.66
N SER A 96 -11.54 7.30 -13.77
CA SER A 96 -10.97 7.77 -12.51
C SER A 96 -11.64 7.08 -11.32
N ILE A 97 -10.87 6.30 -10.58
CA ILE A 97 -11.30 5.59 -9.36
C ILE A 97 -10.57 6.23 -8.18
N VAL A 98 -11.32 6.79 -7.22
CA VAL A 98 -10.75 7.50 -6.08
C VAL A 98 -11.16 6.84 -4.78
N VAL A 99 -10.18 6.55 -3.92
CA VAL A 99 -10.39 5.89 -2.63
C VAL A 99 -10.51 6.93 -1.53
N LEU A 100 -11.57 6.84 -0.73
CA LEU A 100 -11.87 7.69 0.42
C LEU A 100 -11.67 6.89 1.72
N ASP A 101 -11.11 7.51 2.77
CA ASP A 101 -10.86 6.84 4.04
C ASP A 101 -12.01 7.07 5.03
N ALA A 102 -12.81 6.02 5.31
CA ALA A 102 -13.91 6.11 6.27
C ALA A 102 -13.47 6.42 7.71
N LEU A 103 -12.18 6.24 8.03
CA LEU A 103 -11.62 6.55 9.35
C LEU A 103 -11.30 8.04 9.52
N ARG A 104 -11.36 8.83 8.44
CA ARG A 104 -10.96 10.24 8.40
C ARG A 104 -11.97 11.11 7.65
N PRO A 105 -13.25 11.12 8.05
CA PRO A 105 -14.27 11.92 7.39
C PRO A 105 -13.91 13.41 7.38
N GLY A 106 -14.11 14.07 6.25
CA GLY A 106 -13.70 15.45 5.98
C GLY A 106 -12.35 15.55 5.26
N HIS A 107 -11.52 14.50 5.24
CA HIS A 107 -10.24 14.54 4.51
C HIS A 107 -10.43 14.58 3.00
N GLU A 108 -11.56 14.10 2.51
CA GLU A 108 -11.95 14.15 1.10
C GLU A 108 -12.12 15.58 0.56
N THR A 109 -12.18 16.60 1.42
CA THR A 109 -12.25 18.02 1.03
C THR A 109 -11.23 18.93 1.72
N SER A 110 -10.63 18.50 2.84
CA SER A 110 -9.74 19.36 3.64
C SER A 110 -8.26 19.23 3.33
N TYR A 111 -7.83 18.21 2.58
CA TYR A 111 -6.43 18.01 2.21
C TYR A 111 -6.28 17.98 0.70
N TYR A 112 -5.25 18.66 0.19
CA TYR A 112 -4.84 18.50 -1.21
C TYR A 112 -4.11 17.15 -1.38
N PRO A 113 -4.36 16.39 -2.47
CA PRO A 113 -5.26 16.68 -3.60
C PRO A 113 -6.67 16.08 -3.47
N GLY A 114 -7.12 15.75 -2.26
CA GLY A 114 -8.36 15.05 -1.97
C GLY A 114 -9.60 15.64 -2.64
N GLU A 115 -9.84 16.95 -2.51
CA GLU A 115 -11.01 17.59 -3.14
C GLU A 115 -10.95 17.52 -4.67
N THR A 116 -9.76 17.70 -5.25
CA THR A 116 -9.56 17.61 -6.70
C THR A 116 -9.89 16.21 -7.19
N ASN A 117 -9.37 15.17 -6.53
CA ASN A 117 -9.66 13.78 -6.86
C ASN A 117 -11.16 13.46 -6.68
N LEU A 118 -11.77 13.89 -5.57
CA LEU A 118 -13.21 13.71 -5.31
C LEU A 118 -14.07 14.28 -6.44
N ARG A 119 -13.74 15.47 -6.96
CA ARG A 119 -14.47 16.14 -8.04
C ARG A 119 -14.23 15.54 -9.43
N LEU A 120 -13.11 14.84 -9.63
CA LEU A 120 -12.74 14.24 -10.92
C LEU A 120 -13.14 12.77 -11.04
N ALA A 121 -13.48 12.12 -9.94
CA ALA A 121 -13.77 10.69 -9.87
C ALA A 121 -15.00 10.30 -10.71
N ASP A 122 -14.87 9.23 -11.48
CA ASP A 122 -16.03 8.54 -12.05
C ASP A 122 -16.62 7.56 -11.01
N VAL A 123 -15.74 6.93 -10.22
CA VAL A 123 -16.08 5.98 -9.15
C VAL A 123 -15.38 6.38 -7.85
N LEU A 124 -16.15 6.47 -6.78
CA LEU A 124 -15.70 6.74 -5.43
C LEU A 124 -15.80 5.49 -4.57
N VAL A 125 -14.69 5.08 -3.97
CA VAL A 125 -14.59 3.89 -3.12
C VAL A 125 -14.38 4.33 -1.68
N ILE A 126 -15.42 4.29 -0.85
CA ILE A 126 -15.31 4.50 0.59
C ILE A 126 -14.71 3.22 1.20
N ASN A 127 -13.50 3.30 1.71
CA ASN A 127 -12.75 2.16 2.23
C ASN A 127 -12.69 2.16 3.77
N LYS A 128 -12.45 0.98 4.35
CA LYS A 128 -12.37 0.71 5.80
C LYS A 128 -13.70 0.92 6.53
N VAL A 129 -14.82 0.68 5.86
CA VAL A 129 -16.17 0.89 6.41
C VAL A 129 -16.43 0.09 7.69
N ALA A 130 -15.91 -1.13 7.80
CA ALA A 130 -16.11 -1.97 8.99
C ALA A 130 -15.37 -1.47 10.24
N GLN A 131 -14.36 -0.61 10.05
CA GLN A 131 -13.55 -0.03 11.14
C GLN A 131 -13.99 1.39 11.52
N ALA A 132 -14.91 1.97 10.75
CA ALA A 132 -15.36 3.34 10.93
C ALA A 132 -16.25 3.48 12.18
N GLU A 133 -16.14 4.62 12.87
CA GLU A 133 -17.06 4.94 13.97
C GLU A 133 -18.49 5.16 13.45
N PRO A 134 -19.53 4.97 14.30
CA PRO A 134 -20.90 5.24 13.91
C PRO A 134 -21.08 6.64 13.31
N GLY A 135 -21.71 6.72 12.13
CA GLY A 135 -21.96 7.98 11.43
C GLY A 135 -20.80 8.49 10.57
N ALA A 136 -19.61 7.88 10.59
CA ALA A 136 -18.47 8.36 9.80
C ALA A 136 -18.69 8.14 8.29
N VAL A 137 -19.16 6.96 7.90
CA VAL A 137 -19.47 6.65 6.48
C VAL A 137 -20.55 7.59 5.95
N GLU A 138 -21.57 7.88 6.76
CA GLU A 138 -22.66 8.78 6.43
C GLU A 138 -22.19 10.22 6.23
N ARG A 139 -21.21 10.69 7.01
CA ARG A 139 -20.58 12.00 6.80
C ARG A 139 -19.84 12.05 5.47
N VAL A 140 -19.04 11.03 5.14
CA VAL A 140 -18.37 10.95 3.82
C VAL A 140 -19.42 10.95 2.69
N ARG A 141 -20.49 10.16 2.81
CA ARG A 141 -21.59 10.12 1.82
C ARG A 141 -22.29 11.47 1.66
N ALA A 142 -22.49 12.20 2.75
CA ALA A 142 -23.05 13.56 2.71
C ALA A 142 -22.12 14.51 1.94
N THR A 143 -20.80 14.44 2.16
CA THR A 143 -19.82 15.22 1.39
C THR A 143 -19.85 14.87 -0.10
N ILE A 144 -19.85 13.58 -0.44
CA ILE A 144 -19.95 13.12 -1.85
C ILE A 144 -21.21 13.68 -2.50
N THR A 145 -22.35 13.60 -1.82
CA THR A 145 -23.62 14.10 -2.35
C THR A 145 -23.59 15.61 -2.60
N ALA A 146 -22.93 16.37 -1.73
CA ALA A 146 -22.77 17.82 -1.89
C ALA A 146 -21.78 18.21 -3.00
N VAL A 147 -20.69 17.44 -3.19
CA VAL A 147 -19.57 17.82 -4.06
C VAL A 147 -19.68 17.19 -5.46
N HIS A 148 -20.05 15.91 -5.53
CA HIS A 148 -20.13 15.12 -6.77
C HIS A 148 -21.34 14.16 -6.74
N PRO A 149 -22.59 14.66 -6.80
CA PRO A 149 -23.80 13.84 -6.66
C PRO A 149 -23.99 12.76 -7.75
N GLN A 150 -23.27 12.86 -8.87
CA GLN A 150 -23.36 11.93 -10.00
C GLN A 150 -22.33 10.80 -9.97
N ALA A 151 -21.38 10.79 -9.02
CA ALA A 151 -20.33 9.76 -8.99
C ALA A 151 -20.92 8.42 -8.52
N GLU A 152 -20.44 7.31 -9.11
CA GLU A 152 -20.76 5.98 -8.60
C GLU A 152 -20.06 5.77 -7.26
N VAL A 153 -20.77 5.26 -6.26
CA VAL A 153 -20.22 5.08 -4.90
C VAL A 153 -20.22 3.60 -4.50
N ILE A 154 -19.05 3.14 -4.08
CA ILE A 154 -18.77 1.78 -3.62
C ILE A 154 -18.30 1.84 -2.16
N GLU A 155 -18.68 0.85 -1.36
CA GLU A 155 -18.13 0.63 -0.03
C GLU A 155 -17.22 -0.59 -0.04
N SER A 156 -16.11 -0.51 0.69
CA SER A 156 -15.11 -1.57 0.74
C SER A 156 -14.38 -1.63 2.07
N ASP A 157 -13.71 -2.75 2.28
CA ASP A 157 -12.74 -2.97 3.34
C ASP A 157 -11.43 -3.54 2.79
N LEU A 158 -10.42 -3.54 3.66
CA LEU A 158 -9.17 -4.28 3.48
C LEU A 158 -9.13 -5.41 4.51
N GLU A 159 -9.27 -6.64 4.03
CA GLU A 159 -9.15 -7.84 4.84
C GLU A 159 -7.68 -8.19 5.04
N VAL A 160 -7.26 -8.32 6.29
CA VAL A 160 -5.91 -8.77 6.64
C VAL A 160 -5.79 -10.26 6.32
N VAL A 161 -4.80 -10.61 5.51
CA VAL A 161 -4.53 -12.00 5.08
C VAL A 161 -3.13 -12.43 5.50
N ALA A 162 -3.03 -13.63 6.06
CA ALA A 162 -1.78 -14.27 6.44
C ALA A 162 -1.96 -15.79 6.37
N ASP A 163 -0.87 -16.56 6.21
CA ASP A 163 -0.94 -18.02 6.31
C ASP A 163 -1.10 -18.44 7.77
N ALA A 164 -2.31 -18.86 8.13
CA ALA A 164 -2.62 -19.25 9.50
C ALA A 164 -1.89 -20.55 9.91
N ALA A 165 -1.57 -21.45 8.98
CA ALA A 165 -0.88 -22.70 9.30
C ALA A 165 0.55 -22.42 9.81
N ASP A 166 1.18 -21.39 9.26
CA ASP A 166 2.53 -20.99 9.64
C ASP A 166 2.59 -20.17 10.94
N ILE A 167 1.46 -19.69 11.47
CA ILE A 167 1.40 -18.88 12.70
C ILE A 167 0.86 -19.70 13.89
N ARG A 168 -0.10 -20.59 13.66
CA ARG A 168 -0.88 -21.23 14.73
C ARG A 168 -0.01 -22.01 15.70
N GLY A 169 -0.19 -21.74 17.00
CA GLY A 169 0.48 -22.45 18.08
C GLY A 169 1.96 -22.11 18.26
N ARG A 170 2.49 -21.13 17.52
CA ARG A 170 3.90 -20.70 17.60
C ARG A 170 4.06 -19.42 18.38
N ARG A 171 5.24 -19.23 18.98
CA ARG A 171 5.70 -17.98 19.59
C ARG A 171 6.15 -17.02 18.49
N ALA A 172 5.32 -16.03 18.22
CA ALA A 172 5.51 -15.10 17.14
C ALA A 172 6.13 -13.79 17.61
N LEU A 173 7.10 -13.26 16.86
CA LEU A 173 7.50 -11.86 16.95
C LEU A 173 6.85 -11.09 15.80
N VAL A 174 6.19 -9.99 16.12
CA VAL A 174 5.45 -9.18 15.15
C VAL A 174 6.27 -7.96 14.77
N VAL A 175 6.47 -7.75 13.46
CA VAL A 175 7.07 -6.56 12.88
C VAL A 175 5.98 -5.78 12.15
N GLU A 176 5.82 -4.51 12.49
CA GLU A 176 4.77 -3.63 11.96
C GLU A 176 5.36 -2.49 11.12
N ASP A 177 4.49 -1.86 10.33
CA ASP A 177 4.80 -0.60 9.66
C ASP A 177 5.28 0.47 10.67
N GLY A 178 6.52 0.94 10.46
CA GLY A 178 7.20 1.88 11.36
C GLY A 178 6.45 3.20 11.49
N PRO A 179 6.15 3.92 10.39
CA PRO A 179 5.35 5.15 10.42
C PRO A 179 4.00 4.99 11.14
N THR A 180 3.26 3.91 10.89
CA THR A 180 1.98 3.65 11.57
C THR A 180 2.13 3.54 13.08
N THR A 181 3.16 2.84 13.55
CA THR A 181 3.35 2.55 14.98
C THR A 181 4.11 3.65 15.73
N THR A 182 4.85 4.51 15.03
CA THR A 182 5.60 5.62 15.64
C THR A 182 4.82 6.92 15.54
N HIS A 183 5.01 7.71 14.48
CA HIS A 183 4.34 8.99 14.28
C HIS A 183 2.82 8.86 14.09
N GLY A 184 2.35 7.70 13.61
CA GLY A 184 0.93 7.38 13.46
C GLY A 184 0.20 7.09 14.78
N GLY A 185 0.93 6.94 15.90
CA GLY A 185 0.36 6.85 17.24
C GLY A 185 -0.31 5.52 17.58
N ARG A 186 -0.24 4.50 16.71
CA ARG A 186 -0.90 3.21 16.97
C ARG A 186 0.00 2.28 17.77
N PRO A 187 -0.51 1.61 18.83
CA PRO A 187 0.30 0.67 19.60
C PRO A 187 0.68 -0.59 18.80
N TRP A 188 -0.10 -0.93 17.77
CA TRP A 188 0.10 -2.09 16.89
C TRP A 188 -0.79 -1.96 15.64
N GLY A 189 -0.55 -2.83 14.66
CA GLY A 189 -1.19 -2.79 13.35
C GLY A 189 -1.72 -4.15 12.89
N ALA A 190 -1.57 -4.44 11.60
CA ALA A 190 -2.13 -5.64 10.99
C ALA A 190 -1.37 -6.91 11.34
N GLY A 191 -0.06 -6.82 11.61
CA GLY A 191 0.75 -7.96 12.05
C GLY A 191 0.25 -8.53 13.36
N TYR A 192 -0.01 -7.66 14.34
CA TYR A 192 -0.52 -8.04 15.65
C TYR A 192 -1.93 -8.60 15.57
N TRP A 193 -2.78 -7.98 14.74
CA TRP A 193 -4.12 -8.50 14.48
C TRP A 193 -4.05 -9.91 13.88
N ALA A 194 -3.22 -10.11 12.85
CA ALA A 194 -3.04 -11.41 12.20
C ALA A 194 -2.51 -12.47 13.16
N ALA A 195 -1.53 -12.13 14.01
CA ALA A 195 -0.98 -13.03 15.02
C ALA A 195 -2.08 -13.58 15.95
N ARG A 196 -2.96 -12.71 16.45
CA ARG A 196 -4.07 -13.11 17.33
C ARG A 196 -5.13 -13.92 16.59
N HIS A 197 -5.55 -13.49 15.40
CA HIS A 197 -6.62 -14.14 14.66
C HIS A 197 -6.20 -15.51 14.08
N CYS A 198 -4.93 -15.68 13.75
CA CYS A 198 -4.39 -16.96 13.28
C CYS A 198 -4.04 -17.93 14.42
N GLY A 199 -4.09 -17.48 15.68
CA GLY A 199 -3.91 -18.31 16.86
C GLY A 199 -2.45 -18.57 17.22
N ALA A 200 -1.58 -17.54 17.14
CA ALA A 200 -0.25 -17.60 17.73
C ALA A 200 -0.34 -18.01 19.22
N ALA A 201 0.57 -18.86 19.69
CA ALA A 201 0.60 -19.29 21.10
C ALA A 201 1.05 -18.15 22.02
N GLU A 202 1.95 -17.31 21.54
CA GLU A 202 2.49 -16.16 22.24
C GLU A 202 2.82 -15.07 21.22
N ILE A 203 2.58 -13.81 21.57
CA ILE A 203 3.16 -12.67 20.87
C ILE A 203 4.29 -12.15 21.76
N ILE A 204 5.53 -12.36 21.32
CA ILE A 204 6.73 -12.00 22.08
C ILE A 204 6.83 -10.49 22.16
N ASP A 205 7.01 -9.96 23.36
CA ASP A 205 7.33 -8.56 23.58
C ASP A 205 8.80 -8.29 23.21
N PRO A 206 9.11 -7.53 22.14
CA PRO A 206 10.47 -7.25 21.71
C PRO A 206 11.24 -6.29 22.64
N ARG A 207 10.56 -5.52 23.49
CA ARG A 207 11.17 -4.40 24.23
C ARG A 207 12.38 -4.79 25.07
N PRO A 208 12.40 -5.94 25.80
CA PRO A 208 13.57 -6.36 26.56
C PRO A 208 14.80 -6.71 25.69
N PHE A 209 14.60 -6.96 24.39
CA PHE A 209 15.62 -7.41 23.45
C PHE A 209 16.08 -6.30 22.49
N ALA A 210 15.39 -5.15 22.50
CA ALA A 210 15.63 -4.06 21.57
C ALA A 210 17.01 -3.43 21.78
N VAL A 211 17.74 -3.22 20.68
CA VAL A 211 19.07 -2.57 20.69
C VAL A 211 19.09 -1.33 19.79
N GLY A 212 20.12 -0.50 19.99
CA GLY A 212 20.41 0.65 19.12
C GLY A 212 19.21 1.58 18.89
N THR A 213 18.90 1.78 17.61
CA THR A 213 17.81 2.63 17.12
C THR A 213 16.42 2.16 17.57
N LEU A 214 16.19 0.85 17.73
CA LEU A 214 14.92 0.31 18.22
C LEU A 214 14.72 0.58 19.71
N ALA A 215 15.79 0.44 20.51
CA ALA A 215 15.74 0.81 21.92
C ALA A 215 15.47 2.32 22.10
N ALA A 216 16.01 3.15 21.21
CA ALA A 216 15.70 4.58 21.18
C ALA A 216 14.24 4.84 20.79
N ALA A 217 13.73 4.15 19.77
CA ALA A 217 12.35 4.28 19.33
C ALA A 217 11.34 3.94 20.45
N TYR A 218 11.54 2.88 21.23
CA TYR A 218 10.64 2.61 22.37
C TYR A 218 10.66 3.69 23.47
N ARG A 219 11.78 4.40 23.64
CA ARG A 219 11.85 5.54 24.58
C ARG A 219 11.11 6.76 24.04
N GLU A 220 11.24 7.02 22.74
CA GLU A 220 10.61 8.16 22.06
C GLU A 220 9.11 7.94 21.85
N TYR A 221 8.71 6.71 21.55
CA TYR A 221 7.35 6.28 21.25
C TYR A 221 6.86 5.25 22.29
N PRO A 222 6.61 5.66 23.56
CA PRO A 222 6.26 4.74 24.65
C PRO A 222 4.88 4.07 24.48
N HIS A 223 4.07 4.54 23.53
CA HIS A 223 2.78 3.96 23.19
C HIS A 223 2.89 2.70 22.32
N VAL A 224 4.05 2.46 21.69
CA VAL A 224 4.27 1.24 20.90
C VAL A 224 4.12 0.02 21.82
N GLY A 225 3.26 -0.91 21.40
CA GLY A 225 2.93 -2.12 22.12
C GLY A 225 3.98 -3.22 21.95
N PRO A 226 3.61 -4.50 22.12
CA PRO A 226 4.50 -5.64 21.96
C PRO A 226 4.72 -5.99 20.48
N VAL A 227 5.13 -4.99 19.70
CA VAL A 227 5.44 -5.09 18.27
C VAL A 227 6.74 -4.36 17.98
N LEU A 228 7.44 -4.81 16.96
CA LEU A 228 8.69 -4.21 16.52
C LEU A 228 8.37 -3.23 15.37
N PRO A 229 8.59 -1.91 15.53
CA PRO A 229 8.44 -0.97 14.43
C PRO A 229 9.53 -1.21 13.38
N ALA A 230 9.16 -1.45 12.13
CA ALA A 230 10.11 -1.62 11.03
C ALA A 230 10.83 -0.29 10.76
N LEU A 231 11.96 -0.08 11.43
CA LEU A 231 12.90 1.01 11.20
C LEU A 231 14.06 0.39 10.40
N GLY A 232 14.06 0.55 9.09
CA GLY A 232 14.93 -0.25 8.20
C GLY A 232 15.78 0.55 7.20
N TYR A 233 15.76 1.88 7.27
CA TYR A 233 16.25 2.72 6.17
C TYR A 233 17.79 2.76 6.03
N SER A 234 18.55 2.41 7.07
CA SER A 234 20.02 2.39 7.05
C SER A 234 20.61 1.02 7.39
N ALA A 235 21.88 0.79 7.04
CA ALA A 235 22.58 -0.45 7.39
C ALA A 235 22.57 -0.72 8.90
N ALA A 236 22.86 0.30 9.72
CA ALA A 236 22.85 0.17 11.18
C ALA A 236 21.46 -0.19 11.73
N GLN A 237 20.39 0.42 11.19
CA GLN A 237 19.01 0.09 11.58
C GLN A 237 18.64 -1.36 11.22
N ARG A 238 19.10 -1.86 10.07
CA ARG A 238 18.91 -3.26 9.68
C ARG A 238 19.66 -4.22 10.61
N ASP A 239 20.88 -3.88 10.99
CA ASP A 239 21.67 -4.67 11.94
C ASP A 239 21.00 -4.69 13.33
N ASP A 240 20.51 -3.55 13.82
CA ASP A 240 19.76 -3.44 15.06
C ASP A 240 18.47 -4.28 15.02
N LEU A 241 17.75 -4.23 13.90
CA LEU A 241 16.53 -5.01 13.66
C LEU A 241 16.81 -6.51 13.69
N ALA A 242 17.83 -6.96 12.95
CA ALA A 242 18.24 -8.37 12.95
C ALA A 242 18.72 -8.84 14.34
N ALA A 243 19.52 -8.03 15.03
CA ALA A 243 20.00 -8.35 16.38
C ALA A 243 18.86 -8.47 17.38
N THR A 244 17.89 -7.55 17.33
CA THR A 244 16.69 -7.58 18.18
C THR A 244 15.85 -8.83 17.92
N ILE A 245 15.61 -9.16 16.66
CA ILE A 245 14.84 -10.37 16.27
C ILE A 245 15.54 -11.63 16.76
N ARG A 246 16.86 -11.75 16.57
CA ARG A 246 17.64 -12.92 17.03
C ARG A 246 17.64 -13.06 18.55
N ALA A 247 17.77 -11.96 19.28
CA ALA A 247 17.76 -11.96 20.74
C ALA A 247 16.39 -12.36 21.33
N ALA A 248 15.29 -11.98 20.67
CA ALA A 248 13.94 -12.37 21.06
C ALA A 248 13.65 -13.87 20.85
N ALA A 249 14.46 -14.55 20.04
CA ALA A 249 14.35 -15.98 19.71
C ALA A 249 12.90 -16.44 19.39
N PRO A 250 12.23 -15.83 18.40
CA PRO A 250 10.90 -16.25 17.97
C PRO A 250 10.95 -17.58 17.20
N GLU A 251 9.85 -18.30 17.22
CA GLU A 251 9.65 -19.44 16.34
C GLU A 251 9.24 -18.99 14.93
N VAL A 252 8.56 -17.84 14.82
CA VAL A 252 8.14 -17.23 13.54
C VAL A 252 8.15 -15.71 13.65
N VAL A 253 8.53 -15.03 12.56
CA VAL A 253 8.37 -13.59 12.42
C VAL A 253 7.15 -13.31 11.57
N ILE A 254 6.22 -12.51 12.07
CA ILE A 254 5.07 -12.02 11.31
C ILE A 254 5.43 -10.62 10.80
N ASP A 255 5.60 -10.50 9.49
CA ASP A 255 6.01 -9.27 8.83
C ASP A 255 4.79 -8.57 8.20
N ALA A 256 4.36 -7.47 8.82
CA ALA A 256 3.35 -6.56 8.29
C ALA A 256 3.94 -5.23 7.80
N SER A 257 5.27 -5.17 7.61
CA SER A 257 5.93 -3.99 7.08
C SER A 257 5.85 -3.95 5.55
N PRO A 258 5.77 -2.74 4.95
CA PRO A 258 5.87 -2.59 3.51
C PRO A 258 7.27 -2.98 2.99
N ALA A 259 8.31 -2.80 3.83
CA ALA A 259 9.72 -3.05 3.51
C ALA A 259 10.05 -4.48 3.12
N ARG A 260 9.19 -5.45 3.48
CA ARG A 260 9.37 -6.88 3.20
C ARG A 260 10.69 -7.39 3.75
N LEU A 261 10.67 -7.83 5.01
CA LEU A 261 11.85 -8.22 5.79
C LEU A 261 12.71 -9.26 5.08
N ASP A 262 12.08 -10.19 4.35
CA ASP A 262 12.73 -11.23 3.55
C ASP A 262 13.66 -10.68 2.45
N SER A 263 13.45 -9.43 2.03
CA SER A 263 14.28 -8.76 1.02
C SER A 263 15.38 -7.87 1.58
N VAL A 264 15.27 -7.47 2.85
CA VAL A 264 16.19 -6.51 3.48
C VAL A 264 17.08 -7.14 4.55
N LEU A 265 16.69 -8.30 5.10
CA LEU A 265 17.39 -9.02 6.17
C LEU A 265 17.55 -10.50 5.85
N ALA A 266 18.71 -11.04 6.24
CA ALA A 266 18.92 -12.49 6.32
C ALA A 266 18.60 -12.97 7.74
N LEU A 267 17.50 -13.72 7.88
CA LEU A 267 17.03 -14.29 9.14
C LEU A 267 16.92 -15.81 9.02
N ASP A 268 17.33 -16.53 10.06
CA ASP A 268 17.25 -18.00 10.13
C ASP A 268 15.89 -18.49 10.65
N VAL A 269 14.97 -17.57 10.94
CA VAL A 269 13.61 -17.84 11.42
C VAL A 269 12.61 -17.66 10.27
N PRO A 270 11.59 -18.54 10.13
CA PRO A 270 10.55 -18.38 9.12
C PRO A 270 9.83 -17.04 9.23
N ILE A 271 9.57 -16.41 8.08
CA ILE A 271 8.85 -15.14 7.96
C ILE A 271 7.49 -15.41 7.31
N VAL A 272 6.42 -14.98 7.97
CA VAL A 272 5.06 -14.98 7.42
C VAL A 272 4.69 -13.54 7.10
N THR A 273 4.48 -13.25 5.81
CA THR A 273 4.05 -11.92 5.38
C THR A 273 2.55 -11.73 5.59
N VAL A 274 2.19 -10.59 6.15
CA VAL A 274 0.81 -10.12 6.23
C VAL A 274 0.51 -9.24 5.02
N GLY A 275 -0.58 -9.55 4.34
CA GLY A 275 -1.09 -8.78 3.21
C GLY A 275 -2.47 -8.21 3.50
N TYR A 276 -2.97 -7.45 2.54
CA TYR A 276 -4.34 -7.00 2.49
C TYR A 276 -5.02 -7.52 1.23
N ARG A 277 -6.29 -7.89 1.37
CA ARG A 277 -7.17 -8.19 0.25
C ARG A 277 -8.30 -7.17 0.22
N PHE A 278 -8.51 -6.56 -0.95
CA PHE A 278 -9.68 -5.72 -1.17
C PHE A 278 -10.95 -6.56 -1.06
N ALA A 279 -11.92 -6.07 -0.29
CA ALA A 279 -13.22 -6.69 -0.12
C ALA A 279 -14.31 -5.65 -0.36
N GLN A 280 -14.98 -5.75 -1.50
CA GLN A 280 -16.15 -4.93 -1.78
C GLN A 280 -17.31 -5.33 -0.85
N ARG A 281 -17.96 -4.33 -0.24
CA ARG A 281 -19.06 -4.52 0.72
C ARG A 281 -20.41 -4.12 0.14
N ALA A 282 -20.46 -3.02 -0.60
CA ALA A 282 -21.69 -2.52 -1.20
C ALA A 282 -21.41 -1.67 -2.46
N GLY A 283 -22.46 -1.41 -3.24
CA GLY A 283 -22.41 -0.62 -4.47
C GLY A 283 -22.19 -1.48 -5.73
N PRO A 284 -22.11 -0.82 -6.91
CA PRO A 284 -21.84 -1.49 -8.19
C PRO A 284 -20.51 -2.26 -8.17
N ASP A 285 -20.41 -3.33 -8.96
CA ASP A 285 -19.19 -4.15 -9.02
C ASP A 285 -18.03 -3.38 -9.66
N LEU A 286 -16.98 -3.12 -8.87
CA LEU A 286 -15.81 -2.34 -9.30
C LEU A 286 -15.02 -3.05 -10.41
N LEU A 287 -14.88 -4.38 -10.32
CA LEU A 287 -14.11 -5.14 -11.31
C LEU A 287 -14.86 -5.16 -12.63
N GLN A 288 -16.17 -5.39 -12.60
CA GLN A 288 -17.02 -5.31 -13.78
C GLN A 288 -16.92 -3.93 -14.44
N ARG A 289 -16.94 -2.86 -13.64
CA ARG A 289 -16.78 -1.49 -14.17
C ARG A 289 -15.44 -1.27 -14.86
N ALA A 290 -14.35 -1.78 -14.29
CA ALA A 290 -13.02 -1.71 -14.89
C ALA A 290 -12.92 -2.54 -16.19
N LEU A 291 -13.55 -3.72 -16.23
CA LEU A 291 -13.61 -4.58 -17.41
C LEU A 291 -14.43 -3.96 -18.55
N GLU A 292 -15.55 -3.31 -18.24
CA GLU A 292 -16.36 -2.58 -19.23
C GLU A 292 -15.58 -1.42 -19.85
N PHE A 293 -14.86 -0.68 -19.02
CA PHE A 293 -13.97 0.38 -19.50
C PHE A 293 -12.87 -0.16 -20.43
N ALA A 294 -12.24 -1.26 -20.04
CA ALA A 294 -11.22 -1.93 -20.85
C ALA A 294 -11.78 -2.42 -22.19
N ALA A 295 -12.96 -3.07 -22.18
CA ALA A 295 -13.62 -3.56 -23.38
C ALA A 295 -14.07 -2.44 -24.34
N ALA A 296 -14.38 -1.26 -23.82
CA ALA A 296 -14.72 -0.07 -24.61
C ALA A 296 -13.50 0.61 -25.27
N GLY A 297 -12.29 0.07 -25.10
CA GLY A 297 -11.05 0.61 -25.65
C GLY A 297 -10.56 1.84 -24.91
N GLY A 298 -10.80 1.92 -23.59
CA GLY A 298 -10.20 2.94 -22.73
C GLY A 298 -10.70 4.37 -22.94
N ARG A 299 -11.78 4.56 -23.70
CA ARG A 299 -12.36 5.89 -23.97
C ARG A 299 -13.49 6.18 -22.99
N ARG A 300 -13.44 7.36 -22.36
CA ARG A 300 -14.56 7.90 -21.58
C ARG A 300 -15.77 7.99 -22.51
N GLY A 301 -16.85 7.28 -22.21
CA GLY A 301 -18.05 7.32 -23.04
C GLY A 301 -18.54 8.77 -23.17
N ASP A 302 -18.85 9.23 -24.39
CA ASP A 302 -19.29 10.60 -24.71
C ASP A 302 -20.66 10.99 -24.08
N ALA A 303 -21.13 10.28 -23.05
CA ALA A 303 -22.44 10.45 -22.46
C ALA A 303 -22.53 11.56 -21.38
N ALA A 304 -21.45 12.31 -21.11
CA ALA A 304 -21.50 13.44 -20.18
C ALA A 304 -20.47 14.52 -20.57
N ARG A 305 -20.89 15.45 -21.43
CA ARG A 305 -20.37 16.82 -21.51
C ARG A 305 -21.53 17.78 -21.40
#